data_AF-B4IIG6-F1
#
_entry.id   AF-B4IIG6-F1
#
_cell.length_a   1.000
_cell.length_b   1.000
_cell.length_c   1.000
_cell.angle_alpha   90.00
_cell.angle_beta   90.00
_cell.angle_gamma   90.00
#
_symmetry.space_group_name_H-M   'P 1'
#
loop_
_entity.id
_entity.type
_entity.pdbx_description
1 polymer ?
#
loop_
_entity_poly.entity_id
_entity_poly.type
_entity_poly.pdbx_seq_one_letter_code
_entity_poly.pdbx_strand_id
1 'polypeptide(L)'
;MISAMDNFDNRSYGAISKGRSEFSMPELTPEQQKLLIELRRKKQELLLEIQQIKDELCEVVSEMEALDVPEDCKHSNKDKQMSIGRKKFNMDPKKGIEYLVENRLLRHDPQDVAHFLYKGEGLNKTAIGDYLGEKNDFNEDVLKAFVALHDFTNLILVQALRQFLWSFRLPGEAQKIDRMMETFAQRYCQLNPDIFTNTDTCYVLSFAIIMLNTSLHNPSVSTLICLDTRITCIFQILKIRISSF
;
A
#
# COMPACT_ATOMS: atom_id res chain seq x y z
N MET A 1 14.43 -17.99 18.75
CA MET A 1 15.43 -17.55 19.75
C MET A 1 15.11 -17.96 21.19
N ILE A 2 14.09 -18.81 21.43
CA ILE A 2 13.72 -19.29 22.79
C ILE A 2 14.44 -20.61 23.18
N SER A 3 15.19 -21.24 22.28
CA SER A 3 15.95 -22.46 22.63
C SER A 3 17.38 -22.20 23.15
N ALA A 4 17.80 -20.93 23.28
CA ALA A 4 19.15 -20.57 23.68
C ALA A 4 19.26 -19.93 25.07
N MET A 5 18.15 -19.50 25.67
CA MET A 5 18.15 -18.90 27.02
C MET A 5 18.03 -19.93 28.16
N ASP A 6 17.51 -21.14 27.91
CA ASP A 6 17.38 -22.17 28.96
C ASP A 6 18.70 -22.88 29.33
N ASN A 7 19.83 -22.51 28.70
CA ASN A 7 21.11 -23.21 28.89
C ASN A 7 22.17 -22.42 29.66
N PHE A 8 21.88 -21.21 30.15
CA PHE A 8 22.87 -20.41 30.88
C PHE A 8 22.74 -20.41 32.40
N ASP A 9 21.68 -20.98 32.96
CA ASP A 9 21.44 -20.95 34.42
C ASP A 9 21.75 -22.25 35.18
N ASN A 10 22.32 -23.28 34.54
CA ASN A 10 22.63 -24.55 35.22
C ASN A 10 24.11 -24.99 35.21
N ARG A 11 25.04 -24.18 34.67
CA ARG A 11 26.46 -24.58 34.56
C ARG A 11 27.43 -23.85 35.49
N SER A 12 27.02 -22.81 36.20
CA SER A 12 27.94 -22.06 37.09
C SER A 12 27.59 -22.08 38.58
N TYR A 13 26.45 -22.65 38.99
CA TYR A 13 26.11 -22.84 40.41
C TYR A 13 26.29 -24.29 40.91
N GLY A 14 26.71 -25.21 40.04
CA GLY A 14 26.88 -26.63 40.37
C GLY A 14 28.18 -27.03 41.08
N ALA A 15 29.03 -26.08 41.49
CA ALA A 15 30.39 -26.38 41.96
C ALA A 15 30.76 -25.79 43.34
N ILE A 16 29.79 -25.47 44.20
CA ILE A 16 30.07 -25.10 45.60
C ILE A 16 29.27 -25.99 46.56
N SER A 17 29.43 -27.30 46.43
CA SER A 17 28.86 -28.26 47.39
C SER A 17 29.71 -29.51 47.56
N LYS A 18 31.04 -29.40 47.51
CA LYS A 18 31.95 -30.47 47.98
C LYS A 18 33.19 -29.85 48.61
N GLY A 19 33.06 -29.54 49.89
CA GLY A 19 34.13 -28.98 50.71
C GLY A 19 33.69 -28.83 52.15
N ARG A 20 33.26 -29.92 52.78
CA ARG A 20 33.16 -30.00 54.24
C ARG A 20 34.58 -30.04 54.81
N SER A 21 35.26 -28.90 54.78
CA SER A 21 36.42 -28.65 55.63
C SER A 21 35.89 -27.88 56.83
N GLU A 22 35.96 -28.52 58.00
CA GLU A 22 35.76 -27.87 59.30
C GLU A 22 36.73 -26.68 59.40
N PHE A 23 36.27 -25.49 59.05
CA PHE A 23 36.92 -24.26 59.47
C PHE A 23 36.62 -24.10 60.96
N SER A 24 37.51 -24.64 61.78
CA SER A 24 37.69 -24.21 63.17
C SER A 24 38.15 -22.75 63.12
N MET A 25 37.21 -21.83 63.29
CA MET A 25 37.47 -20.40 63.38
C MET A 25 38.11 -20.11 64.75
N PRO A 26 39.25 -19.40 64.82
CA PRO A 26 39.61 -18.69 66.03
C PRO A 26 38.44 -17.75 66.36
N GLU A 27 38.00 -17.72 67.61
CA GLU A 27 36.89 -16.89 68.06
C GLU A 27 36.99 -15.47 67.45
N LEU A 28 36.03 -15.14 66.58
CA LEU A 28 35.94 -13.83 65.96
C LEU A 28 35.94 -12.78 67.05
N THR A 29 36.77 -11.74 66.90
CA THR A 29 36.69 -10.59 67.79
C THR A 29 35.28 -9.98 67.72
N PRO A 30 34.78 -9.35 68.79
CA PRO A 30 33.42 -8.77 68.82
C PRO A 30 33.16 -7.81 67.66
N GLU A 31 34.19 -7.12 67.17
CA GLU A 31 34.13 -6.22 66.02
C GLU A 31 33.96 -6.97 64.70
N GLN A 32 34.69 -8.06 64.48
CA GLN A 32 34.53 -8.90 63.28
C GLN A 32 33.17 -9.60 63.25
N GLN A 33 32.62 -9.98 64.40
CA GLN A 33 31.28 -10.57 64.50
C GLN A 33 30.18 -9.54 64.17
N LYS A 34 30.33 -8.29 64.63
CA LYS A 34 29.46 -7.17 64.22
C LYS A 34 29.55 -6.89 62.71
N LEU A 35 30.77 -6.85 62.15
CA LEU A 35 30.99 -6.64 60.72
C LEU A 35 30.37 -7.78 59.89
N LEU A 36 30.48 -9.02 60.35
CA LEU A 36 29.86 -10.18 59.70
C LEU A 36 28.33 -10.06 59.64
N ILE A 37 27.71 -9.59 60.72
CA ILE A 37 26.26 -9.35 60.78
C ILE A 37 25.88 -8.23 59.81
N GLU A 38 26.66 -7.16 59.75
CA GLU A 38 26.42 -6.05 58.81
C GLU A 38 26.57 -6.50 57.34
N LEU A 39 27.61 -7.28 57.03
CA LEU A 39 27.82 -7.87 55.70
C LEU A 39 26.69 -8.82 55.30
N ARG A 40 26.18 -9.63 56.24
CA ARG A 40 25.02 -10.51 56.01
C ARG A 40 23.76 -9.70 55.73
N ARG A 41 23.54 -8.60 56.46
CA ARG A 41 22.42 -7.69 56.23
C ARG A 41 22.50 -7.03 54.85
N LYS A 42 23.66 -6.43 54.51
CA LYS A 42 23.89 -5.83 53.18
C LYS A 42 23.73 -6.85 52.05
N LYS A 43 24.19 -8.09 52.26
CA LYS A 43 23.97 -9.18 51.30
C LYS A 43 22.48 -9.47 51.09
N GLN A 44 21.67 -9.45 52.16
CA GLN A 44 20.22 -9.64 52.04
C GLN A 44 19.54 -8.47 51.32
N GLU A 45 19.94 -7.24 51.61
CA GLU A 45 19.44 -6.04 50.92
C GLU A 45 19.73 -6.09 49.41
N LEU A 46 20.98 -6.38 49.03
CA LEU A 46 21.37 -6.50 47.62
C LEU A 46 20.64 -7.64 46.89
N LEU A 47 20.37 -8.75 47.58
CA LEU A 47 19.60 -9.85 46.97
C LEU A 47 18.15 -9.44 46.69
N LEU A 48 17.55 -8.63 47.56
CA LEU A 48 16.21 -8.10 47.35
C LEU A 48 16.19 -7.10 46.18
N GLU A 49 17.19 -6.23 46.08
CA GLU A 49 17.32 -5.30 44.95
C GLU A 49 17.51 -6.04 43.62
N ILE A 50 18.37 -7.07 43.57
CA ILE A 50 18.56 -7.88 42.37
C ILE A 50 17.26 -8.57 41.97
N GLN A 51 16.50 -9.09 42.95
CA GLN A 51 15.23 -9.74 42.68
C GLN A 51 14.20 -8.73 42.13
N GLN A 52 14.13 -7.54 42.71
CA GLN A 52 13.23 -6.49 42.24
C GLN A 52 13.57 -6.04 40.82
N ILE A 53 14.86 -5.79 40.52
CA ILE A 53 15.32 -5.42 39.17
C ILE A 53 15.01 -6.54 38.17
N LYS A 54 15.13 -7.80 38.58
CA LYS A 54 14.77 -8.96 37.74
C LYS A 54 13.28 -8.97 37.41
N ASP A 55 12.43 -8.66 38.38
CA ASP A 55 10.98 -8.63 38.20
C ASP A 55 10.57 -7.44 37.30
N GLU A 56 11.17 -6.26 37.49
CA GLU A 56 10.97 -5.08 36.62
C GLU A 56 11.44 -5.34 35.18
N LEU A 57 12.59 -6.00 34.98
CA LEU A 57 13.05 -6.42 33.66
C LEU A 57 12.09 -7.43 33.02
N CYS A 58 11.51 -8.34 33.79
CA CYS A 58 10.55 -9.33 33.29
C CYS A 58 9.26 -8.65 32.78
N GLU A 59 8.79 -7.62 33.50
CA GLU A 59 7.63 -6.82 33.12
C GLU A 59 7.91 -6.02 31.84
N VAL A 60 9.05 -5.32 31.77
CA VAL A 60 9.45 -4.57 30.56
C VAL A 60 9.65 -5.51 29.37
N VAL A 61 10.24 -6.69 29.55
CA VAL A 61 10.37 -7.70 28.49
C VAL A 61 8.99 -8.18 28.02
N SER A 62 8.06 -8.42 28.94
CA SER A 62 6.68 -8.81 28.60
C SER A 62 5.93 -7.71 27.83
N GLU A 63 6.13 -6.44 28.20
CA GLU A 63 5.59 -5.29 27.47
C GLU A 63 6.23 -5.12 26.09
N MET A 64 7.55 -5.33 25.98
CA MET A 64 8.25 -5.34 24.70
C MET A 64 7.76 -6.48 23.80
N GLU A 65 7.55 -7.69 24.32
CA GLU A 65 7.01 -8.84 23.56
C GLU A 65 5.55 -8.61 23.12
N ALA A 66 4.73 -7.93 23.93
CA ALA A 66 3.38 -7.55 23.55
C ALA A 66 3.35 -6.54 22.39
N LEU A 67 4.37 -5.69 22.28
CA LEU A 67 4.54 -4.73 21.19
C LEU A 67 5.28 -5.32 19.98
N ASP A 68 6.17 -6.30 20.21
CA ASP A 68 7.06 -6.91 19.24
C ASP A 68 6.60 -8.32 18.83
N VAL A 69 5.42 -8.41 18.22
CA VAL A 69 5.08 -9.58 17.38
C VAL A 69 6.15 -9.69 16.28
N PRO A 70 6.78 -10.87 16.08
CA PRO A 70 7.93 -11.04 15.19
C PRO A 70 7.64 -10.49 13.78
N GLU A 71 8.51 -9.58 13.32
CA GLU A 71 8.47 -8.88 12.03
C GLU A 71 8.22 -9.82 10.83
N ASP A 72 8.75 -11.04 10.85
CA ASP A 72 8.57 -12.04 9.78
C ASP A 72 7.12 -12.53 9.62
N CYS A 73 6.35 -12.59 10.70
CA CYS A 73 4.96 -13.05 10.66
C CYS A 73 4.00 -11.90 10.30
N LYS A 74 4.31 -10.66 10.74
CA LYS A 74 3.56 -9.45 10.38
C LYS A 74 3.68 -9.12 8.89
N HIS A 75 4.88 -9.22 8.30
CA HIS A 75 5.08 -8.96 6.86
C HIS A 75 4.30 -9.95 6.00
N SER A 76 4.44 -11.26 6.29
CA SER A 76 3.69 -12.32 5.61
C SER A 76 2.18 -12.15 5.74
N ASN A 77 1.68 -11.65 6.89
CA ASN A 77 0.26 -11.43 7.09
C ASN A 77 -0.25 -10.21 6.31
N LYS A 78 0.48 -9.08 6.34
CA LYS A 78 0.14 -7.89 5.54
C LYS A 78 0.16 -8.18 4.04
N ASP A 79 1.14 -8.93 3.55
CA ASP A 79 1.22 -9.33 2.14
C ASP A 79 0.05 -10.24 1.73
N LYS A 80 -0.33 -11.18 2.61
CA LYS A 80 -1.51 -12.03 2.42
C LYS A 80 -2.78 -11.18 2.37
N GLN A 81 -2.96 -10.26 3.32
CA GLN A 81 -4.12 -9.37 3.35
C GLN A 81 -4.15 -8.43 2.12
N MET A 82 -3.00 -7.91 1.68
CA MET A 82 -2.89 -7.12 0.45
C MET A 82 -3.29 -7.94 -0.78
N SER A 83 -2.85 -9.19 -0.87
CA SER A 83 -3.25 -10.10 -1.95
C SER A 83 -4.77 -10.37 -1.95
N ILE A 84 -5.37 -10.55 -0.77
CA ILE A 84 -6.82 -10.70 -0.60
C ILE A 84 -7.54 -9.41 -1.04
N GLY A 85 -7.05 -8.24 -0.64
CA GLY A 85 -7.61 -6.95 -1.03
C GLY A 85 -7.57 -6.72 -2.53
N ARG A 86 -6.47 -7.05 -3.21
CA ARG A 86 -6.36 -7.01 -4.67
C ARG A 86 -7.35 -7.96 -5.36
N LYS A 87 -7.52 -9.18 -4.83
CA LYS A 87 -8.54 -10.13 -5.35
C LYS A 87 -9.95 -9.60 -5.16
N LYS A 88 -10.26 -9.01 -4.01
CA LYS A 88 -11.55 -8.36 -3.75
C LYS A 88 -11.79 -7.21 -4.71
N PHE A 89 -10.78 -6.34 -4.92
CA PHE A 89 -10.86 -5.25 -5.89
C PHE A 89 -11.16 -5.75 -7.31
N ASN A 90 -10.53 -6.85 -7.73
CA ASN A 90 -10.77 -7.42 -9.06
C ASN A 90 -12.19 -7.99 -9.24
N MET A 91 -12.87 -8.33 -8.15
CA MET A 91 -14.27 -8.81 -8.16
C MET A 91 -15.27 -7.66 -8.01
N ASP A 92 -14.99 -6.74 -7.10
CA ASP A 92 -15.79 -5.57 -6.78
C ASP A 92 -14.83 -4.45 -6.34
N PRO A 93 -14.55 -3.47 -7.23
CA PRO A 93 -13.53 -2.46 -6.98
C PRO A 93 -13.80 -1.65 -5.71
N LYS A 94 -15.07 -1.32 -5.47
CA LYS A 94 -15.49 -0.52 -4.31
C LYS A 94 -15.23 -1.28 -3.01
N LYS A 95 -15.70 -2.53 -2.91
CA LYS A 95 -15.46 -3.37 -1.72
C LYS A 95 -13.99 -3.71 -1.52
N GLY A 96 -13.22 -3.81 -2.61
CA GLY A 96 -11.78 -4.00 -2.56
C GLY A 96 -11.06 -2.85 -1.86
N ILE A 97 -11.37 -1.60 -2.26
CA ILE A 97 -10.81 -0.40 -1.62
C ILE A 97 -11.28 -0.29 -0.16
N GLU A 98 -12.58 -0.50 0.11
CA GLU A 98 -13.11 -0.49 1.48
C GLU A 98 -12.36 -1.49 2.38
N TYR A 99 -12.16 -2.73 1.93
CA TYR A 99 -11.40 -3.73 2.67
C TYR A 99 -9.94 -3.31 2.92
N LEU A 100 -9.26 -2.73 1.93
CA LEU A 100 -7.88 -2.27 2.08
C LEU A 100 -7.79 -1.13 3.10
N VAL A 101 -8.78 -0.24 3.12
CA VAL A 101 -8.88 0.86 4.09
C VAL A 101 -9.17 0.36 5.50
N GLU A 102 -10.15 -0.52 5.66
CA GLU A 102 -10.54 -1.11 6.96
C GLU A 102 -9.37 -1.87 7.61
N ASN A 103 -8.59 -2.59 6.80
CA ASN A 103 -7.42 -3.34 7.27
C ASN A 103 -6.16 -2.47 7.41
N ARG A 104 -6.27 -1.14 7.26
CA ARG A 104 -5.16 -0.17 7.34
C ARG A 104 -4.00 -0.47 6.38
N LEU A 105 -4.31 -1.10 5.25
CA LEU A 105 -3.36 -1.39 4.17
C LEU A 105 -3.29 -0.26 3.15
N LEU A 106 -4.35 0.55 3.07
CA LEU A 106 -4.46 1.73 2.23
C LEU A 106 -5.09 2.85 3.04
N ARG A 107 -4.63 4.08 2.87
CA ARG A 107 -5.29 5.24 3.49
C ARG A 107 -6.50 5.63 2.66
N HIS A 108 -7.55 6.11 3.32
CA HIS A 108 -8.74 6.63 2.65
C HIS A 108 -8.48 8.06 2.14
N ASP A 109 -7.50 8.19 1.26
CA ASP A 109 -7.11 9.45 0.63
C ASP A 109 -7.08 9.26 -0.91
N PRO A 110 -7.61 10.21 -1.69
CA PRO A 110 -7.64 10.08 -3.15
C PRO A 110 -6.27 9.87 -3.78
N GLN A 111 -5.21 10.49 -3.24
CA GLN A 111 -3.84 10.36 -3.77
C GLN A 111 -3.30 8.95 -3.50
N ASP A 112 -3.47 8.44 -2.27
CA ASP A 112 -3.00 7.11 -1.90
C ASP A 112 -3.71 6.02 -2.72
N VAL A 113 -5.02 6.16 -2.93
CA VAL A 113 -5.80 5.25 -3.79
C VAL A 113 -5.34 5.35 -5.25
N ALA A 114 -5.13 6.56 -5.77
CA ALA A 114 -4.62 6.76 -7.13
C ALA A 114 -3.24 6.11 -7.34
N HIS A 115 -2.32 6.26 -6.38
CA HIS A 115 -1.01 5.61 -6.42
C HIS A 115 -1.13 4.08 -6.41
N PHE A 116 -2.02 3.53 -5.58
CA PHE A 116 -2.30 2.09 -5.56
C PHE A 116 -2.79 1.58 -6.92
N LEU A 117 -3.74 2.28 -7.54
CA LEU A 117 -4.27 1.95 -8.87
C LEU A 117 -3.20 2.10 -9.96
N TYR A 118 -2.38 3.14 -9.90
CA TYR A 118 -1.33 3.41 -10.88
C TYR A 118 -0.20 2.37 -10.83
N LYS A 119 0.16 1.90 -9.63
CA LYS A 119 1.12 0.80 -9.48
C LYS A 119 0.62 -0.48 -10.15
N GLY A 120 -0.70 -0.74 -10.10
CA GLY A 120 -1.37 -1.78 -10.87
C GLY A 120 -0.96 -3.22 -10.56
N GLU A 121 -0.17 -3.47 -9.51
CA GLU A 121 0.36 -4.80 -9.18
C GLU A 121 -0.76 -5.76 -8.79
N GLY A 122 -1.06 -6.75 -9.64
CA GLY A 122 -2.09 -7.76 -9.38
C GLY A 122 -3.53 -7.24 -9.49
N LEU A 123 -3.72 -6.05 -10.05
CA LEU A 123 -5.02 -5.45 -10.31
C LEU A 123 -5.47 -5.70 -11.76
N ASN A 124 -6.76 -5.98 -11.94
CA ASN A 124 -7.35 -6.09 -13.25
C ASN A 124 -7.57 -4.69 -13.84
N LYS A 125 -6.97 -4.42 -15.01
CA LYS A 125 -7.10 -3.14 -15.72
C LYS A 125 -8.55 -2.75 -16.03
N THR A 126 -9.44 -3.72 -16.19
CA THR A 126 -10.89 -3.47 -16.36
C THR A 126 -11.52 -2.98 -15.06
N ALA A 127 -11.18 -3.57 -13.93
CA ALA A 127 -11.64 -3.14 -12.61
C ALA A 127 -11.14 -1.73 -12.26
N ILE A 128 -9.90 -1.41 -12.65
CA ILE A 128 -9.34 -0.05 -12.50
C ILE A 128 -10.18 0.96 -13.29
N GLY A 129 -10.45 0.67 -14.57
CA GLY A 129 -11.28 1.54 -15.41
C GLY A 129 -12.70 1.70 -14.87
N ASP A 130 -13.30 0.61 -14.40
CA ASP A 130 -14.66 0.65 -13.84
C ASP A 130 -14.75 1.57 -12.62
N TYR A 131 -13.78 1.46 -11.68
CA TYR A 131 -13.70 2.28 -10.47
C TYR A 131 -13.39 3.75 -10.75
N LEU A 132 -12.42 4.03 -11.64
CA LEU A 132 -12.07 5.40 -12.02
C LEU A 132 -13.20 6.09 -12.79
N GLY A 133 -14.06 5.32 -13.44
CA GLY A 133 -15.20 5.83 -14.19
C GLY A 133 -16.43 6.10 -13.33
N GLU A 134 -16.47 5.74 -12.05
CA GLU A 134 -17.63 5.97 -11.18
C GLU A 134 -17.94 7.46 -11.00
N LYS A 135 -19.23 7.78 -10.79
CA LYS A 135 -19.72 9.17 -10.64
C LYS A 135 -19.73 9.67 -9.19
N ASN A 136 -18.98 9.03 -8.30
CA ASN A 136 -18.91 9.48 -6.90
C ASN A 136 -17.82 10.55 -6.78
N ASP A 137 -18.03 11.57 -5.95
CA ASP A 137 -17.06 12.67 -5.75
C ASP A 137 -15.65 12.15 -5.40
N PHE A 138 -15.57 11.15 -4.52
CA PHE A 138 -14.28 10.52 -4.17
C PHE A 138 -13.61 9.83 -5.38
N ASN A 139 -14.38 9.14 -6.22
CA ASN A 139 -13.86 8.48 -7.42
C ASN A 139 -13.37 9.50 -8.46
N GLU A 140 -14.07 10.63 -8.61
CA GLU A 140 -13.65 11.72 -9.48
C GLU A 140 -12.34 12.37 -8.99
N ASP A 141 -12.18 12.55 -7.68
CA ASP A 141 -10.92 13.06 -7.12
C ASP A 141 -9.77 12.04 -7.25
N VAL A 142 -10.06 10.74 -7.10
CA VAL A 142 -9.10 9.67 -7.39
C VAL A 142 -8.71 9.68 -8.87
N LEU A 143 -9.66 9.89 -9.80
CA LEU A 143 -9.37 10.01 -11.22
C LEU A 143 -8.45 11.19 -11.52
N LYS A 144 -8.73 12.38 -10.97
CA LYS A 144 -7.86 13.56 -11.12
C LYS A 144 -6.45 13.29 -10.59
N ALA A 145 -6.34 12.69 -9.40
CA ALA A 145 -5.07 12.29 -8.82
C ALA A 145 -4.33 11.27 -9.72
N PHE A 146 -5.05 10.25 -10.22
CA PHE A 146 -4.50 9.22 -11.11
C PHE A 146 -3.99 9.79 -12.43
N VAL A 147 -4.71 10.73 -13.04
CA VAL A 147 -4.27 11.42 -14.25
C VAL A 147 -3.08 12.33 -13.94
N ALA A 148 -3.03 12.95 -12.76
CA ALA A 148 -1.89 13.78 -12.34
C ALA A 148 -0.57 13.00 -12.19
N LEU A 149 -0.64 11.70 -11.90
CA LEU A 149 0.54 10.80 -11.86
C LEU A 149 1.14 10.52 -13.24
N HIS A 150 0.40 10.79 -14.31
CA HIS A 150 0.94 10.65 -15.66
C HIS A 150 1.70 11.92 -16.04
N ASP A 151 2.97 11.75 -16.38
CA ASP A 151 3.77 12.79 -17.01
C ASP A 151 3.53 12.76 -18.53
N PHE A 152 2.94 13.83 -19.06
CA PHE A 152 2.69 14.03 -20.49
C PHE A 152 3.57 15.14 -21.09
N THR A 153 4.56 15.62 -20.36
CA THR A 153 5.43 16.72 -20.80
C THR A 153 6.23 16.29 -22.04
N ASN A 154 6.26 17.14 -23.07
CA ASN A 154 6.96 16.89 -24.34
C ASN A 154 6.46 15.67 -25.15
N LEU A 155 5.32 15.07 -24.77
CA LEU A 155 4.71 14.00 -25.55
C LEU A 155 3.69 14.57 -26.52
N ILE A 156 3.66 14.05 -27.75
CA ILE A 156 2.56 14.35 -28.67
C ILE A 156 1.27 13.66 -28.18
N LEU A 157 0.11 14.19 -28.57
CA LEU A 157 -1.19 13.74 -28.06
C LEU A 157 -1.39 12.22 -28.17
N VAL A 158 -1.01 11.63 -29.31
CA VAL A 158 -1.13 10.18 -29.55
C VAL A 158 -0.26 9.36 -28.58
N GLN A 159 0.93 9.85 -28.22
CA GLN A 159 1.82 9.18 -27.27
C GLN A 159 1.28 9.26 -25.85
N ALA A 160 0.86 10.46 -25.43
CA ALA A 160 0.24 10.67 -24.12
C ALA A 160 -1.03 9.81 -23.96
N LEU A 161 -1.87 9.76 -24.99
CA LEU A 161 -3.09 8.97 -25.00
C LEU A 161 -2.80 7.46 -24.95
N ARG A 162 -1.76 6.99 -25.65
CA ARG A 162 -1.31 5.58 -25.55
C ARG A 162 -0.84 5.26 -24.13
N GLN A 163 -0.06 6.14 -23.51
CA GLN A 163 0.43 5.95 -22.14
C GLN A 163 -0.75 5.90 -21.15
N PHE A 164 -1.68 6.84 -21.26
CA PHE A 164 -2.86 6.90 -20.40
C PHE A 164 -3.73 5.63 -20.52
N LEU A 165 -4.04 5.21 -21.75
CA LEU A 165 -4.84 4.01 -22.02
C LEU A 165 -4.07 2.70 -21.79
N TRP A 166 -2.76 2.74 -21.53
CA TRP A 166 -2.01 1.55 -21.14
C TRP A 166 -2.27 1.17 -19.67
N SER A 167 -2.55 2.16 -18.83
CA SER A 167 -2.68 2.00 -17.38
C SER A 167 -3.98 1.30 -16.97
N PHE A 168 -5.05 1.41 -17.76
CA PHE A 168 -6.35 0.79 -17.49
C PHE A 168 -7.09 0.42 -18.79
N ARG A 169 -8.22 -0.29 -18.70
CA ARG A 169 -9.12 -0.52 -19.85
C ARG A 169 -10.28 0.45 -19.81
N LEU A 170 -10.58 1.08 -20.94
CA LEU A 170 -11.73 1.98 -21.03
C LEU A 170 -13.03 1.23 -20.71
N PRO A 171 -13.90 1.81 -19.88
CA PRO A 171 -15.24 1.28 -19.63
C PRO A 171 -16.09 1.35 -20.89
N GLY A 172 -17.16 0.55 -20.95
CA GLY A 172 -18.08 0.53 -22.09
C GLY A 172 -19.13 1.65 -22.06
N GLU A 173 -19.42 2.18 -20.87
CA GLU A 173 -20.41 3.22 -20.67
C GLU A 173 -19.89 4.58 -21.13
N ALA A 174 -20.61 5.20 -22.08
CA ALA A 174 -20.21 6.49 -22.67
C ALA A 174 -19.94 7.58 -21.63
N GLN A 175 -20.74 7.65 -20.57
CA GLN A 175 -20.57 8.64 -19.50
C GLN A 175 -19.28 8.46 -18.69
N LYS A 176 -18.81 7.21 -18.54
CA LYS A 176 -17.56 6.94 -17.84
C LYS A 176 -16.36 7.33 -18.71
N ILE A 177 -16.42 7.01 -20.00
CA ILE A 177 -15.40 7.39 -20.98
C ILE A 177 -15.28 8.92 -21.05
N ASP A 178 -16.42 9.62 -21.11
CA ASP A 178 -16.48 11.09 -21.19
C ASP A 178 -15.69 11.77 -20.06
N ARG A 179 -15.97 11.40 -18.80
CA ARG A 179 -15.26 11.91 -17.61
C ARG A 179 -13.75 11.66 -17.67
N MET A 180 -13.34 10.46 -18.08
CA MET A 180 -11.92 10.10 -18.18
C MET A 180 -11.20 10.93 -19.24
N MET A 181 -11.83 11.10 -20.40
CA MET A 181 -11.24 11.83 -21.52
C MET A 181 -11.20 13.34 -21.26
N GLU A 182 -12.19 13.89 -20.57
CA GLU A 182 -12.19 15.28 -20.11
C GLU A 182 -11.03 15.54 -19.15
N THR A 183 -10.86 14.68 -18.14
CA THR A 183 -9.77 14.80 -17.17
C THR A 183 -8.40 14.66 -17.84
N PHE A 184 -8.27 13.72 -18.79
CA PHE A 184 -7.05 13.55 -19.59
C PHE A 184 -6.74 14.81 -20.41
N ALA A 185 -7.72 15.36 -21.12
CA ALA A 185 -7.53 16.54 -21.97
C ALA A 185 -7.10 17.76 -21.14
N GLN A 186 -7.74 17.98 -19.98
CA GLN A 186 -7.36 19.04 -19.05
C GLN A 186 -5.89 18.90 -18.62
N ARG A 187 -5.47 17.70 -18.22
CA ARG A 187 -4.08 17.45 -17.79
C ARG A 187 -3.09 17.64 -18.95
N TYR A 188 -3.40 17.15 -20.13
CA TYR A 188 -2.52 17.25 -21.29
C TYR A 188 -2.28 18.72 -21.68
N CYS A 189 -3.34 19.53 -21.74
CA CYS A 189 -3.25 20.97 -22.01
C CYS A 189 -2.46 21.73 -20.92
N GLN A 190 -2.63 21.35 -19.65
CA GLN A 190 -1.86 21.95 -18.54
C GLN A 190 -0.35 21.71 -18.67
N LEU A 191 0.06 20.51 -19.12
CA LEU A 191 1.47 20.15 -19.28
C LEU A 191 2.06 20.61 -20.63
N ASN A 192 1.22 20.86 -21.63
CA ASN A 192 1.63 21.25 -22.98
C ASN A 192 0.85 22.49 -23.48
N PRO A 193 1.00 23.65 -22.82
CA PRO A 193 0.24 24.86 -23.16
C PRO A 193 0.52 25.38 -24.57
N ASP A 194 1.69 25.05 -25.14
CA ASP A 194 2.10 25.48 -26.48
C ASP A 194 1.41 24.70 -27.61
N ILE A 195 0.85 23.52 -27.31
CA ILE A 195 0.25 22.64 -28.32
C ILE A 195 -1.25 22.94 -28.48
N PHE A 196 -1.99 23.02 -27.37
CA PHE A 196 -3.41 23.31 -27.38
C PHE A 196 -3.73 24.42 -26.39
N THR A 197 -4.25 25.53 -26.90
CA THR A 197 -4.77 26.63 -26.08
C THR A 197 -6.18 26.36 -25.54
N ASN A 198 -6.95 25.49 -26.20
CA ASN A 198 -8.28 25.09 -25.77
C ASN A 198 -8.37 23.58 -25.50
N THR A 199 -8.74 23.23 -24.27
CA THR A 199 -8.99 21.86 -23.81
C THR A 199 -10.03 21.13 -24.67
N ASP A 200 -11.07 21.83 -25.15
CA ASP A 200 -12.12 21.23 -25.98
C ASP A 200 -11.54 20.66 -27.29
N THR A 201 -10.54 21.33 -27.86
CA THR A 201 -9.88 20.88 -29.09
C THR A 201 -9.08 19.61 -28.83
N CYS A 202 -8.35 19.56 -27.70
CA CYS A 202 -7.61 18.37 -27.28
C CYS A 202 -8.57 17.20 -27.00
N TYR A 203 -9.70 17.44 -26.34
CA TYR A 203 -10.73 16.46 -26.06
C TYR A 203 -11.31 15.86 -27.36
N VAL A 204 -11.79 16.71 -28.29
CA VAL A 204 -12.39 16.24 -29.56
C VAL A 204 -11.38 15.46 -30.39
N LEU A 205 -10.13 15.92 -30.45
CA LEU A 205 -9.07 15.23 -31.18
C LEU A 205 -8.71 13.88 -30.54
N SER A 206 -8.70 13.80 -29.20
CA SER A 206 -8.47 12.55 -28.48
C SER A 206 -9.53 11.49 -28.79
N PHE A 207 -10.81 11.90 -28.81
CA PHE A 207 -11.90 11.02 -29.24
C PHE A 207 -11.75 10.58 -30.71
N ALA A 208 -11.40 11.50 -31.60
CA ALA A 208 -11.16 11.17 -33.00
C ALA A 208 -10.04 10.11 -33.16
N ILE A 209 -8.97 10.20 -32.39
CA ILE A 209 -7.86 9.23 -32.38
C ILE A 209 -8.32 7.84 -31.89
N ILE A 210 -9.08 7.78 -30.79
CA ILE A 210 -9.60 6.52 -30.24
C ILE A 210 -10.54 5.83 -31.25
N MET A 211 -11.43 6.61 -31.88
CA MET A 211 -12.34 6.11 -32.91
C MET A 211 -11.59 5.63 -34.15
N LEU A 212 -10.57 6.36 -34.60
CA LEU A 212 -9.76 6.00 -35.77
C LEU A 212 -9.03 4.65 -35.55
N ASN A 213 -8.54 4.40 -34.34
CA ASN A 213 -7.85 3.15 -33.99
C ASN A 213 -8.79 1.93 -34.08
N THR A 214 -10.08 2.12 -33.76
CA THR A 214 -11.11 1.08 -33.88
C THR A 214 -11.43 0.77 -35.36
N SER A 215 -11.32 1.75 -36.25
CA SER A 215 -11.56 1.58 -37.70
C SER A 215 -10.41 0.88 -38.44
N LEU A 216 -9.15 1.06 -38.01
CA LEU A 216 -7.96 0.51 -38.69
C LEU A 216 -7.66 -0.96 -38.37
N HIS A 217 -8.09 -1.46 -37.20
CA HIS A 217 -7.79 -2.83 -36.74
C HIS A 217 -8.99 -3.79 -36.79
N ASN A 218 -10.13 -3.36 -37.35
CA ASN A 218 -11.29 -4.22 -37.60
C ASN A 218 -11.45 -4.43 -39.13
N PRO A 219 -11.10 -5.61 -39.69
CA PRO A 219 -11.17 -5.88 -41.13
C PRO A 219 -12.61 -5.83 -41.72
N SER A 220 -13.62 -5.54 -40.90
CA SER A 220 -15.02 -5.37 -41.32
C SER A 220 -15.37 -3.94 -41.73
N VAL A 221 -14.46 -2.96 -41.63
CA VAL A 221 -14.77 -1.53 -41.83
C VAL A 221 -13.90 -0.90 -42.92
N SER A 222 -13.96 -1.48 -44.13
CA SER A 222 -13.21 -1.05 -45.32
C SER A 222 -13.80 0.17 -46.03
N THR A 223 -14.26 1.20 -45.31
CA THR A 223 -14.78 2.41 -45.95
C THR A 223 -13.99 3.63 -45.54
N LEU A 224 -13.03 3.94 -46.40
CA LEU A 224 -12.41 5.23 -46.68
C LEU A 224 -13.15 6.42 -46.02
N ILE A 225 -12.65 6.93 -44.89
CA ILE A 225 -13.11 8.21 -44.34
C ILE A 225 -12.19 9.30 -44.89
N CYS A 226 -12.67 9.93 -45.97
CA CYS A 226 -12.13 11.15 -46.53
C CYS A 226 -12.28 12.29 -45.50
N LEU A 227 -11.15 12.94 -45.20
CA LEU A 227 -11.06 14.15 -44.40
C LEU A 227 -11.78 15.28 -45.16
N ASP A 228 -13.02 15.57 -44.80
CA ASP A 228 -13.53 16.92 -44.48
C ASP A 228 -15.05 17.02 -44.70
N THR A 229 -15.82 16.91 -43.62
CA THR A 229 -16.98 17.74 -43.27
C THR A 229 -17.24 17.52 -41.75
N ARG A 230 -16.25 17.97 -40.98
CA ARG A 230 -16.09 18.00 -39.50
C ARG A 230 -17.24 17.48 -38.61
N ILE A 231 -16.94 16.53 -37.72
CA ILE A 231 -17.64 16.28 -36.42
C ILE A 231 -19.09 15.73 -36.48
N THR A 232 -19.83 15.87 -37.59
CA THR A 232 -21.26 15.49 -37.63
C THR A 232 -21.50 13.97 -37.55
N CYS A 233 -20.58 13.12 -38.05
CA CYS A 233 -20.69 11.66 -37.91
C CYS A 233 -20.37 11.14 -36.49
N ILE A 234 -19.66 11.92 -35.67
CA ILE A 234 -19.36 11.58 -34.27
C ILE A 234 -20.67 11.54 -33.45
N PHE A 235 -21.69 12.32 -33.85
CA PHE A 235 -23.01 12.36 -33.21
C PHE A 235 -23.99 11.24 -33.63
N GLN A 236 -23.82 10.60 -34.80
CA GLN A 236 -24.76 9.57 -35.28
C GLN A 236 -24.31 8.14 -34.97
N ILE A 237 -23.00 7.92 -34.80
CA ILE A 237 -22.42 6.60 -34.50
C ILE A 237 -22.49 6.27 -33.00
N LEU A 238 -22.39 7.27 -32.10
CA LEU A 238 -22.69 7.08 -30.67
C LEU A 238 -24.17 6.74 -30.40
N LYS A 239 -25.09 7.06 -31.32
CA LYS A 239 -26.53 6.80 -31.18
C LYS A 239 -26.97 5.41 -31.68
N ILE A 240 -26.15 4.72 -32.47
CA ILE A 240 -26.53 3.43 -33.09
C ILE A 240 -25.86 2.22 -32.41
N ARG A 241 -24.67 2.37 -31.79
CA ARG A 241 -23.94 1.21 -31.24
C ARG A 241 -24.11 0.96 -29.74
N ILE A 242 -24.79 1.88 -29.03
CA ILE A 242 -25.36 1.64 -27.70
C ILE A 242 -26.72 0.92 -27.80
N SER A 243 -27.27 0.76 -29.02
CA SER A 243 -28.62 0.25 -29.25
C SER A 243 -28.70 -1.24 -29.65
N SER A 244 -27.61 -2.00 -29.61
CA SER A 244 -27.67 -3.45 -29.88
C SER A 244 -26.53 -4.19 -29.19
N PHE A 245 -26.91 -4.94 -28.15
CA PHE A 245 -26.31 -6.18 -27.62
C PHE A 245 -24.78 -6.31 -27.53
#